data_AF-A0A542IQT2-F1
#
_entry.id   AF-A0A542IQT2-F1
#
_cell.length_a   1.000
_cell.length_b   1.000
_cell.length_c   1.000
_cell.angle_alpha   90.00
_cell.angle_beta   90.00
_cell.angle_gamma   90.00
#
_symmetry.space_group_name_H-M   'P 1'
#
loop_
_entity.id
_entity.type
_entity.pdbx_description
1 polymer ?
#
loop_
_entity_poly.entity_id
_entity_poly.type
_entity_poly.pdbx_seq_one_letter_code
_entity_poly.pdbx_strand_id
1 'polypeptide(L)'
;MTMKRTALLCCAALWAAGVSPAATAAEPTTWVVDDDKIQCPVAHFTSIQAAVSDGQVNNGDTVEVCPGTYKESVVVTKEITVHGVGDPVKNLDCFNDITDAEFAALVDPTKFAILQPPQTDTPVKDSLLSLQVSNITLSGLVVQGQIQGEPTKVDNPERQPGGKVDVYEAAIETTSVHSGYRISDNVIWNNTVGIEFGSAGVSVGSISTVQDNCFRASFAAVANQRLALNNAVIADNKSFRNTGPANNGVAYELGFVLGRATNVEVRDNTSEADANFVLLENTENVLIDSNDIIGAGTRGIVVRAANAKLKVTDNAVSNVGAGVSFLGAAQVAAAKVTLGAIIEGNTLTGNVIGIAFQTGTGAVGTVIRDNDASGNTQAGIRLRSGTTGNVIENNTVNDNHPPKEPGVDPTTGVGILMESGAAGNTITGNSMSGNGLWDAQDQTPPQNTWTNNICGKSLPREICAPAP
;
A
#
# COMPACT_ATOMS: atom_id res chain seq x y z
N MET A 1 -84.02 -3.32 -48.69
CA MET A 1 -83.32 -4.37 -47.94
C MET A 1 -82.08 -3.77 -47.30
N THR A 2 -82.12 -3.61 -45.97
CA THR A 2 -81.00 -3.52 -45.01
C THR A 2 -79.64 -2.94 -45.44
N MET A 3 -79.30 -1.76 -44.92
CA MET A 3 -77.92 -1.39 -44.60
C MET A 3 -77.88 -0.86 -43.15
N LYS A 4 -77.18 -1.60 -42.28
CA LYS A 4 -77.05 -1.35 -40.83
C LYS A 4 -76.17 -0.12 -40.58
N ARG A 5 -76.62 0.78 -39.70
CA ARG A 5 -75.86 1.89 -39.13
C ARG A 5 -75.14 1.40 -37.88
N THR A 6 -73.82 1.53 -37.83
CA THR A 6 -73.01 1.30 -36.63
C THR A 6 -72.43 2.64 -36.19
N ALA A 7 -72.82 3.10 -35.01
CA ALA A 7 -72.34 4.35 -34.40
C ALA A 7 -70.98 4.14 -33.74
N LEU A 8 -70.04 5.03 -34.02
CA LEU A 8 -68.70 5.07 -33.44
C LEU A 8 -68.75 5.89 -32.13
N LEU A 9 -68.40 5.27 -31.01
CA LEU A 9 -68.27 5.93 -29.70
C LEU A 9 -66.88 6.62 -29.62
N CYS A 10 -66.87 7.93 -29.38
CA CYS A 10 -65.66 8.67 -28.99
C CYS A 10 -65.35 8.44 -27.51
N CYS A 11 -64.23 7.76 -27.20
CA CYS A 11 -63.61 7.79 -25.88
C CYS A 11 -62.47 8.81 -25.90
N ALA A 12 -62.64 9.93 -25.20
CA ALA A 12 -61.56 10.85 -24.86
C ALA A 12 -60.84 10.31 -23.60
N ALA A 13 -59.63 9.79 -23.75
CA ALA A 13 -58.77 9.44 -22.63
C ALA A 13 -57.87 10.66 -22.30
N LEU A 14 -58.15 11.33 -21.18
CA LEU A 14 -57.22 12.29 -20.59
C LEU A 14 -56.02 11.54 -19.99
N TRP A 15 -54.83 11.77 -20.54
CA TRP A 15 -53.56 11.45 -19.89
C TRP A 15 -53.24 12.56 -18.88
N ALA A 16 -53.46 12.30 -17.59
CA ALA A 16 -52.88 13.12 -16.53
C ALA A 16 -51.44 12.66 -16.31
N ALA A 17 -50.47 13.41 -16.84
CA ALA A 17 -49.07 13.24 -16.50
C ALA A 17 -48.86 13.63 -15.03
N GLY A 18 -48.75 12.63 -14.16
CA GLY A 18 -48.34 12.83 -12.77
C GLY A 18 -46.88 13.25 -12.75
N VAL A 19 -46.63 14.54 -12.57
CA VAL A 19 -45.31 15.04 -12.19
C VAL A 19 -45.13 14.66 -10.72
N SER A 20 -44.39 13.58 -10.46
CA SER A 20 -43.95 13.29 -9.10
C SER A 20 -43.03 14.43 -8.64
N PRO A 21 -43.29 15.06 -7.48
CA PRO A 21 -42.37 16.05 -6.94
C PRO A 21 -41.02 15.37 -6.69
N ALA A 22 -39.95 15.99 -7.16
CA ALA A 22 -38.60 15.59 -6.78
C ALA A 22 -38.52 15.67 -5.25
N ALA A 23 -38.18 14.56 -4.60
CA ALA A 23 -37.93 14.57 -3.17
C ALA A 23 -36.74 15.51 -2.92
N THR A 24 -37.00 16.65 -2.28
CA THR A 24 -35.96 17.50 -1.72
C THR A 24 -35.19 16.67 -0.71
N ALA A 25 -33.93 16.34 -1.03
CA ALA A 25 -33.02 15.74 -0.06
C ALA A 25 -32.93 16.70 1.14
N ALA A 26 -33.09 16.17 2.35
CA ALA A 26 -32.87 16.94 3.56
C ALA A 26 -31.42 17.41 3.61
N GLU A 27 -31.19 18.62 4.11
CA GLU A 27 -29.84 19.14 4.32
C GLU A 27 -29.08 18.23 5.32
N PRO A 28 -27.81 17.88 5.04
CA PRO A 28 -26.97 17.11 5.97
C PRO A 28 -26.97 17.69 7.37
N THR A 29 -27.18 16.85 8.37
CA THR A 29 -27.17 17.23 9.79
C THR A 29 -25.87 16.79 10.47
N THR A 30 -25.40 17.59 11.43
CA THR A 30 -24.24 17.24 12.28
C THR A 30 -24.70 16.72 13.64
N TRP A 31 -24.22 15.54 13.99
CA TRP A 31 -24.50 14.84 15.25
C TRP A 31 -23.24 14.76 16.09
N VAL A 32 -23.27 15.42 17.24
CA VAL A 32 -22.11 15.51 18.14
C VAL A 32 -22.08 14.35 19.13
N VAL A 33 -20.93 13.72 19.28
CA VAL A 33 -20.63 12.63 20.23
C VAL A 33 -19.58 13.10 21.23
N ASP A 34 -19.81 12.84 22.52
CA ASP A 34 -18.84 13.12 23.59
C ASP A 34 -18.96 12.09 24.71
N ASP A 35 -17.89 11.37 25.02
CA ASP A 35 -17.92 10.19 25.88
C ASP A 35 -18.39 10.50 27.31
N ASP A 36 -18.06 11.68 27.85
CA ASP A 36 -18.44 12.11 29.20
C ASP A 36 -19.21 13.45 29.26
N LYS A 37 -19.43 14.10 28.11
CA LYS A 37 -20.07 15.43 27.97
C LYS A 37 -19.28 16.58 28.59
N ILE A 38 -17.98 16.44 28.83
CA ILE A 38 -17.14 17.52 29.37
C ILE A 38 -16.67 18.45 28.25
N GLN A 39 -16.18 17.91 27.14
CA GLN A 39 -15.60 18.65 26.01
C GLN A 39 -16.71 19.30 25.18
N CYS A 40 -17.85 18.61 25.07
CA CYS A 40 -19.03 18.99 24.34
C CYS A 40 -20.30 18.73 25.18
N PRO A 41 -20.66 19.66 26.11
CA PRO A 41 -21.80 19.49 27.03
C PRO A 41 -23.17 19.29 26.37
N VAL A 42 -23.30 19.68 25.10
CA VAL A 42 -24.53 19.54 24.30
C VAL A 42 -24.50 18.32 23.36
N ALA A 43 -23.54 17.41 23.52
CA ALA A 43 -23.44 16.20 22.69
C ALA A 43 -24.74 15.39 22.73
N HIS A 44 -25.14 14.92 21.55
CA HIS A 44 -26.35 14.14 21.33
C HIS A 44 -26.16 12.71 21.85
N PHE A 45 -24.97 12.17 21.68
CA PHE A 45 -24.60 10.81 22.05
C PHE A 45 -23.35 10.80 22.93
N THR A 46 -23.15 9.70 23.65
CA THR A 46 -21.93 9.44 24.44
C THR A 46 -21.13 8.24 23.93
N SER A 47 -21.49 7.73 22.74
CA SER A 47 -20.69 6.72 22.03
C SER A 47 -20.87 6.89 20.53
N ILE A 48 -19.84 6.53 19.77
CA ILE A 48 -19.81 6.62 18.31
C ILE A 48 -20.79 5.60 17.74
N GLN A 49 -20.80 4.36 18.27
CA GLN A 49 -21.72 3.33 17.78
C GLN A 49 -23.18 3.73 17.96
N ALA A 50 -23.53 4.42 19.06
CA ALA A 50 -24.89 4.90 19.28
C ALA A 50 -25.30 5.91 18.22
N ALA A 51 -24.42 6.86 17.88
CA ALA A 51 -24.68 7.86 16.85
C ALA A 51 -24.88 7.22 15.47
N VAL A 52 -23.93 6.40 15.01
CA VAL A 52 -24.01 5.84 13.64
C VAL A 52 -25.20 4.89 13.46
N SER A 53 -25.65 4.23 14.54
CA SER A 53 -26.84 3.36 14.53
C SER A 53 -28.17 4.09 14.71
N ASP A 54 -28.18 5.35 15.17
CA ASP A 54 -29.42 6.05 15.52
C ASP A 54 -30.30 6.31 14.30
N GLY A 55 -31.61 6.07 14.41
CA GLY A 55 -32.54 6.19 13.28
C GLY A 55 -32.73 7.62 12.75
N GLN A 56 -32.29 8.64 13.48
CA GLN A 56 -32.33 10.04 13.06
C GLN A 56 -31.08 10.45 12.26
N VAL A 57 -29.97 9.71 12.41
CA VAL A 57 -28.77 9.90 11.58
C VAL A 57 -29.00 9.26 10.22
N ASN A 58 -29.02 10.08 9.17
CA ASN A 58 -29.32 9.69 7.81
C ASN A 58 -28.06 9.65 6.93
N ASN A 59 -28.18 9.04 5.75
CA ASN A 59 -27.13 9.14 4.74
C ASN A 59 -26.89 10.62 4.38
N GLY A 60 -25.63 11.01 4.24
CA GLY A 60 -25.17 12.39 4.04
C GLY A 60 -24.79 13.12 5.32
N ASP A 61 -25.25 12.65 6.50
CA ASP A 61 -24.98 13.31 7.78
C ASP A 61 -23.50 13.20 8.20
N THR A 62 -23.13 14.03 9.16
CA THR A 62 -21.83 14.00 9.83
C THR A 62 -21.98 13.64 11.30
N VAL A 63 -21.18 12.68 11.76
CA VAL A 63 -20.98 12.37 13.17
C VAL A 63 -19.67 13.01 13.60
N GLU A 64 -19.76 14.11 14.34
CA GLU A 64 -18.62 14.85 14.89
C GLU A 64 -18.29 14.31 16.29
N VAL A 65 -17.07 13.84 16.48
CA VAL A 65 -16.63 13.14 17.69
C VAL A 65 -15.69 14.07 18.45
N CYS A 66 -16.12 14.50 19.63
CA CYS A 66 -15.34 15.38 20.49
C CYS A 66 -14.15 14.65 21.13
N PRO A 67 -13.11 15.38 21.57
CA PRO A 67 -11.96 14.78 22.23
C PRO A 67 -12.39 13.95 23.43
N GLY A 68 -11.93 12.71 23.47
CA GLY A 68 -12.37 11.73 24.45
C GLY A 68 -11.78 10.36 24.16
N THR A 69 -12.08 9.40 25.03
CA THR A 69 -11.61 8.02 24.88
C THR A 69 -12.77 7.07 24.63
N TYR A 70 -12.90 6.62 23.39
CA TYR A 70 -13.96 5.73 22.95
C TYR A 70 -13.47 4.28 22.94
N LYS A 71 -13.88 3.51 23.96
CA LYS A 71 -13.55 2.09 24.13
C LYS A 71 -14.65 1.19 23.57
N GLU A 72 -14.81 1.19 22.27
CA GLU A 72 -15.91 0.49 21.60
C GLU A 72 -15.48 -0.05 20.23
N SER A 73 -16.20 -1.05 19.72
CA SER A 73 -16.13 -1.43 18.31
C SER A 73 -17.29 -0.76 17.57
N VAL A 74 -17.02 -0.22 16.39
CA VAL A 74 -17.98 0.58 15.62
C VAL A 74 -18.23 -0.05 14.26
N VAL A 75 -19.49 -0.25 13.92
CA VAL A 75 -19.94 -0.70 12.61
C VAL A 75 -20.76 0.42 11.97
N VAL A 76 -20.29 0.92 10.83
CA VAL A 76 -20.92 2.01 10.08
C VAL A 76 -21.67 1.43 8.88
N THR A 77 -22.99 1.48 8.91
CA THR A 77 -23.89 0.92 7.87
C THR A 77 -24.61 1.99 7.05
N LYS A 78 -24.23 3.25 7.20
CA LYS A 78 -24.81 4.41 6.52
C LYS A 78 -23.72 5.20 5.79
N GLU A 79 -24.08 5.84 4.69
CA GLU A 79 -23.19 6.72 3.92
C GLU A 79 -23.07 8.04 4.70
N ILE A 80 -22.11 8.15 5.61
CA ILE A 80 -21.93 9.31 6.49
C ILE A 80 -20.46 9.72 6.57
N THR A 81 -20.23 10.90 7.14
CA THR A 81 -18.91 11.32 7.59
C THR A 81 -18.76 11.04 9.08
N VAL A 82 -17.70 10.35 9.48
CA VAL A 82 -17.27 10.26 10.89
C VAL A 82 -16.01 11.10 11.03
N HIS A 83 -16.06 12.14 11.84
CA HIS A 83 -14.96 13.10 11.99
C HIS A 83 -14.59 13.30 13.46
N GLY A 84 -13.34 12.98 13.82
CA GLY A 84 -12.75 13.35 15.11
C GLY A 84 -12.25 14.79 15.14
N VAL A 85 -12.67 15.53 16.16
CA VAL A 85 -12.18 16.88 16.41
C VAL A 85 -10.75 16.84 16.95
N GLY A 86 -9.91 17.78 16.49
CA GLY A 86 -8.56 18.01 17.05
C GLY A 86 -7.41 17.96 16.05
N ASP A 87 -7.65 17.59 14.78
CA ASP A 87 -6.66 17.53 13.71
C ASP A 87 -5.36 16.78 14.13
N PRO A 88 -5.43 15.49 14.48
CA PRO A 88 -4.30 14.79 15.08
C PRO A 88 -3.06 14.76 14.18
N VAL A 89 -3.21 14.63 12.85
CA VAL A 89 -2.07 14.62 11.91
C VAL A 89 -1.29 15.95 11.90
N LYS A 90 -1.94 17.08 12.19
CA LYS A 90 -1.26 18.40 12.28
C LYS A 90 -0.55 18.60 13.62
N ASN A 91 -1.05 17.95 14.67
CA ASN A 91 -0.59 18.17 16.05
C ASN A 91 0.34 17.06 16.55
N LEU A 92 0.36 15.91 15.89
CA LEU A 92 1.23 14.78 16.16
C LEU A 92 2.16 14.58 14.96
N ASP A 93 3.43 14.93 15.13
CA ASP A 93 4.44 14.68 14.10
C ASP A 93 4.67 13.17 13.91
N CYS A 94 4.33 12.68 12.73
CA CYS A 94 4.40 11.25 12.39
C CYS A 94 5.83 10.70 12.49
N PHE A 95 6.82 11.51 12.10
CA PHE A 95 8.23 11.13 12.04
C PHE A 95 9.01 11.51 13.30
N ASN A 96 8.30 11.94 14.35
CA ASN A 96 8.95 12.29 15.61
C ASN A 96 9.71 11.07 16.16
N ASP A 97 11.04 11.13 16.14
CA ASP A 97 11.90 10.04 16.59
C ASP A 97 12.00 10.02 18.12
N ILE A 98 10.90 9.61 18.74
CA ILE A 98 10.74 9.32 20.16
C ILE A 98 10.31 7.86 20.35
N THR A 99 10.45 7.36 21.57
CA THR A 99 9.99 6.01 21.93
C THR A 99 8.46 5.90 21.82
N ASP A 100 7.95 4.68 21.64
CA ASP A 100 6.49 4.48 21.55
C ASP A 100 5.77 4.89 22.85
N ALA A 101 6.44 4.77 24.00
CA ALA A 101 5.90 5.24 25.28
C ALA A 101 5.81 6.77 25.35
N GLU A 102 6.79 7.48 24.81
CA GLU A 102 6.76 8.94 24.73
C GLU A 102 5.71 9.41 23.72
N PHE A 103 5.58 8.74 22.57
CA PHE A 103 4.53 9.05 21.59
C PHE A 103 3.14 8.82 22.18
N ALA A 104 2.93 7.71 22.89
CA ALA A 104 1.69 7.43 23.61
C ALA A 104 1.31 8.55 24.58
N ALA A 105 2.29 9.19 25.22
CA ALA A 105 2.05 10.31 26.13
C ALA A 105 1.66 11.62 25.42
N LEU A 106 1.91 11.75 24.11
CA LEU A 106 1.42 12.87 23.29
C LEU A 106 -0.04 12.69 22.85
N VAL A 107 -0.54 11.46 22.83
CA VAL A 107 -1.93 11.13 22.50
C VAL A 107 -2.83 11.49 23.67
N ASP A 108 -3.29 12.73 23.69
CA ASP A 108 -4.06 13.34 24.78
C ASP A 108 -5.57 13.27 24.52
N PRO A 109 -6.36 12.55 25.33
CA PRO A 109 -7.82 12.44 25.17
C PRO A 109 -8.56 13.76 25.38
N THR A 110 -7.91 14.79 25.96
CA THR A 110 -8.50 16.12 26.05
C THR A 110 -8.37 16.93 24.76
N LYS A 111 -7.59 16.43 23.79
CA LYS A 111 -7.32 17.09 22.51
C LYS A 111 -7.79 16.31 21.29
N PHE A 112 -7.83 14.98 21.38
CA PHE A 112 -8.14 14.11 20.27
C PHE A 112 -9.27 13.13 20.60
N ALA A 113 -10.09 12.82 19.59
CA ALA A 113 -11.02 11.69 19.65
C ALA A 113 -10.24 10.39 19.42
N ILE A 114 -10.09 9.59 20.48
CA ILE A 114 -9.28 8.37 20.47
C ILE A 114 -10.21 7.15 20.47
N LEU A 115 -10.20 6.39 19.38
CA LEU A 115 -10.87 5.10 19.28
C LEU A 115 -9.89 3.98 19.62
N GLN A 116 -10.26 3.13 20.56
CA GLN A 116 -9.45 1.98 20.98
C GLN A 116 -10.33 0.78 21.35
N PRO A 117 -9.77 -0.44 21.39
CA PRO A 117 -10.53 -1.64 21.70
C PRO A 117 -11.33 -1.56 23.01
N PRO A 118 -12.52 -2.17 23.06
CA PRO A 118 -13.22 -2.44 24.30
C PRO A 118 -12.28 -3.09 25.33
N GLN A 119 -12.37 -2.68 26.60
CA GLN A 119 -11.64 -3.39 27.67
C GLN A 119 -12.36 -4.69 27.99
N THR A 120 -12.02 -5.74 27.27
CA THR A 120 -12.50 -7.11 27.50
C THR A 120 -11.36 -8.03 27.91
N ASP A 121 -11.66 -9.02 28.77
CA ASP A 121 -10.70 -10.07 29.14
C ASP A 121 -10.34 -11.00 27.95
N THR A 122 -11.11 -10.92 26.86
CA THR A 122 -10.89 -11.66 25.61
C THR A 122 -10.25 -10.77 24.56
N PRO A 123 -9.26 -11.27 23.78
CA PRO A 123 -8.77 -10.58 22.59
C PRO A 123 -9.92 -10.26 21.64
N VAL A 124 -9.98 -9.01 21.16
CA VAL A 124 -10.95 -8.60 20.14
C VAL A 124 -10.61 -9.32 18.85
N LYS A 125 -11.60 -10.02 18.28
CA LYS A 125 -11.44 -10.83 17.05
C LYS A 125 -11.95 -10.13 15.79
N ASP A 126 -12.60 -8.99 15.96
CA ASP A 126 -13.16 -8.20 14.87
C ASP A 126 -12.43 -6.87 14.77
N SER A 127 -12.55 -6.22 13.61
CA SER A 127 -11.98 -4.91 13.38
C SER A 127 -12.61 -3.85 14.31
N LEU A 128 -11.80 -2.88 14.75
CA LEU A 128 -12.26 -1.85 15.69
C LEU A 128 -13.30 -0.91 15.06
N LEU A 129 -13.12 -0.59 13.78
CA LEU A 129 -14.03 0.23 12.99
C LEU A 129 -14.29 -0.45 11.63
N SER A 130 -15.51 -0.91 11.40
CA SER A 130 -15.93 -1.57 10.16
C SER A 130 -16.83 -0.65 9.33
N LEU A 131 -16.37 -0.29 8.13
CA LEU A 131 -17.07 0.60 7.19
C LEU A 131 -17.81 -0.26 6.16
N GLN A 132 -19.13 -0.43 6.33
CA GLN A 132 -19.90 -1.48 5.65
C GLN A 132 -20.81 -0.99 4.52
N VAL A 133 -20.68 0.25 4.07
CA VAL A 133 -21.38 0.76 2.88
C VAL A 133 -20.49 1.70 2.08
N SER A 134 -20.91 2.05 0.86
CA SER A 134 -20.14 2.94 -0.02
C SER A 134 -20.08 4.36 0.52
N ASN A 135 -19.10 5.13 0.02
CA ASN A 135 -18.99 6.58 0.21
C ASN A 135 -18.88 7.06 1.67
N ILE A 136 -18.48 6.19 2.61
CA ILE A 136 -18.17 6.62 3.98
C ILE A 136 -16.90 7.48 3.97
N THR A 137 -16.94 8.61 4.68
CA THR A 137 -15.76 9.42 4.98
C THR A 137 -15.37 9.25 6.43
N LEU A 138 -14.08 8.99 6.69
CA LEU A 138 -13.51 8.80 8.01
C LEU A 138 -12.31 9.73 8.16
N SER A 139 -12.35 10.63 9.14
CA SER A 139 -11.24 11.56 9.35
C SER A 139 -11.02 12.04 10.77
N GLY A 140 -9.82 12.54 11.05
CA GLY A 140 -9.50 13.24 12.29
C GLY A 140 -9.47 12.39 13.56
N LEU A 141 -9.53 11.06 13.45
CA LEU A 141 -9.44 10.18 14.61
C LEU A 141 -7.98 9.81 14.93
N VAL A 142 -7.73 9.55 16.21
CA VAL A 142 -6.63 8.67 16.62
C VAL A 142 -7.18 7.26 16.78
N VAL A 143 -6.68 6.29 16.04
CA VAL A 143 -7.12 4.89 16.12
C VAL A 143 -5.97 4.01 16.56
N GLN A 144 -6.12 3.35 17.71
CA GLN A 144 -4.99 2.70 18.36
C GLN A 144 -5.32 1.42 19.13
N GLY A 145 -4.29 0.61 19.36
CA GLY A 145 -4.30 -0.47 20.34
C GLY A 145 -4.98 -1.76 19.87
N GLN A 146 -5.38 -1.86 18.60
CA GLN A 146 -5.87 -3.10 18.01
C GLN A 146 -4.68 -4.04 17.77
N ILE A 147 -4.25 -4.72 18.82
CA ILE A 147 -3.08 -5.59 18.82
C ILE A 147 -3.53 -7.05 18.95
N GLN A 148 -3.15 -7.84 17.95
CA GLN A 148 -3.29 -9.29 17.93
C GLN A 148 -1.92 -9.94 18.20
N GLY A 149 -1.84 -10.73 19.27
CA GLY A 149 -0.59 -11.42 19.65
C GLY A 149 -0.21 -12.58 18.73
N GLU A 150 -1.19 -13.34 18.23
CA GLU A 150 -0.96 -14.49 17.33
C GLU A 150 -1.85 -14.39 16.10
N PRO A 151 -1.30 -14.57 14.87
CA PRO A 151 -2.09 -14.51 13.64
C PRO A 151 -3.18 -15.56 13.59
N THR A 152 -4.26 -15.25 12.88
CA THR A 152 -5.27 -16.23 12.49
C THR A 152 -4.72 -17.06 11.33
N LYS A 153 -4.65 -18.39 11.51
CA LYS A 153 -4.20 -19.32 10.47
C LYS A 153 -5.37 -19.67 9.55
N VAL A 154 -5.37 -19.15 8.31
CA VAL A 154 -6.42 -19.42 7.31
C VAL A 154 -5.92 -20.43 6.27
N ASP A 155 -6.77 -21.36 5.86
CA ASP A 155 -6.43 -22.33 4.83
C ASP A 155 -6.24 -21.62 3.48
N ASN A 156 -5.12 -21.93 2.81
CA ASN A 156 -4.83 -21.44 1.48
C ASN A 156 -4.79 -22.62 0.51
N PRO A 157 -5.82 -22.81 -0.34
CA PRO A 157 -5.87 -23.93 -1.26
C PRO A 157 -4.79 -23.85 -2.35
N GLU A 158 -4.23 -22.66 -2.64
CA GLU A 158 -3.12 -22.48 -3.59
C GLU A 158 -1.76 -22.93 -3.01
N ARG A 159 -1.65 -23.06 -1.68
CA ARG A 159 -0.43 -23.52 -0.99
C ARG A 159 -0.58 -25.00 -0.65
N GLN A 160 -0.22 -25.87 -1.58
CA GLN A 160 -0.29 -27.32 -1.40
C GLN A 160 1.05 -27.96 -1.02
N PRO A 161 1.06 -28.99 -0.13
CA PRO A 161 -0.07 -29.50 0.67
C PRO A 161 -0.14 -28.90 2.09
N GLY A 162 -1.35 -28.54 2.53
CA GLY A 162 -1.64 -28.12 3.92
C GLY A 162 -1.28 -26.66 4.26
N GLY A 163 -1.08 -25.81 3.25
CA GLY A 163 -0.63 -24.45 3.44
C GLY A 163 -1.66 -23.58 4.14
N LYS A 164 -1.41 -23.29 5.41
CA LYS A 164 -2.08 -22.19 6.10
C LYS A 164 -1.32 -20.90 5.89
N VAL A 165 -2.00 -19.77 5.90
CA VAL A 165 -1.38 -18.45 5.87
C VAL A 165 -1.83 -17.63 7.06
N ASP A 166 -0.96 -16.72 7.47
CA ASP A 166 -1.20 -15.80 8.56
C ASP A 166 -1.97 -14.60 8.06
N VAL A 167 -3.08 -14.31 8.73
CA VAL A 167 -3.84 -13.07 8.57
C VAL A 167 -4.06 -12.45 9.95
N TYR A 168 -4.17 -11.13 9.97
CA TYR A 168 -4.25 -10.36 11.20
C TYR A 168 -5.49 -9.46 11.19
N GLU A 169 -6.04 -9.17 12.35
CA GLU A 169 -7.18 -8.25 12.47
C GLU A 169 -6.70 -6.80 12.36
N ALA A 170 -7.52 -5.97 11.71
CA ALA A 170 -7.21 -4.56 11.47
C ALA A 170 -7.93 -3.63 12.44
N ALA A 171 -7.37 -2.44 12.67
CA ALA A 171 -8.06 -1.40 13.40
C ALA A 171 -9.24 -0.87 12.57
N ILE A 172 -9.02 -0.60 11.29
CA ILE A 172 -10.08 -0.15 10.37
C ILE A 172 -10.24 -1.20 9.28
N GLU A 173 -11.48 -1.51 8.93
CA GLU A 173 -11.78 -2.44 7.85
C GLU A 173 -12.84 -1.82 6.93
N THR A 174 -12.63 -1.97 5.62
CA THR A 174 -13.65 -1.71 4.61
C THR A 174 -14.12 -3.02 3.98
N THR A 175 -14.91 -2.99 2.90
CA THR A 175 -15.41 -4.21 2.26
C THR A 175 -15.01 -4.33 0.79
N SER A 176 -14.98 -5.58 0.30
CA SER A 176 -14.75 -5.88 -1.11
C SER A 176 -15.96 -5.61 -2.03
N VAL A 177 -17.11 -5.24 -1.47
CA VAL A 177 -18.40 -5.12 -2.21
C VAL A 177 -18.90 -3.68 -2.32
N HIS A 178 -18.22 -2.73 -1.69
CA HIS A 178 -18.54 -1.30 -1.71
C HIS A 178 -17.34 -0.48 -2.18
N SER A 179 -17.51 0.81 -2.44
CA SER A 179 -16.46 1.70 -2.96
C SER A 179 -16.66 3.14 -2.50
N GLY A 180 -15.72 4.03 -2.83
CA GLY A 180 -15.82 5.46 -2.52
C GLY A 180 -15.47 5.82 -1.08
N TYR A 181 -14.85 4.90 -0.34
CA TYR A 181 -14.33 5.19 0.99
C TYR A 181 -13.32 6.34 0.92
N ARG A 182 -13.39 7.27 1.86
CA ARG A 182 -12.40 8.34 2.02
C ARG A 182 -11.86 8.29 3.44
N ILE A 183 -10.65 7.78 3.60
CA ILE A 183 -10.00 7.66 4.91
C ILE A 183 -8.84 8.65 4.93
N SER A 184 -8.98 9.76 5.66
CA SER A 184 -7.97 10.81 5.68
C SER A 184 -7.73 11.49 7.02
N ASP A 185 -6.58 12.13 7.20
CA ASP A 185 -6.29 12.96 8.38
C ASP A 185 -6.37 12.19 9.71
N ASN A 186 -6.17 10.86 9.69
CA ASN A 186 -6.16 10.03 10.89
C ASN A 186 -4.73 9.74 11.35
N VAL A 187 -4.55 9.59 12.66
CA VAL A 187 -3.34 8.98 13.24
C VAL A 187 -3.69 7.55 13.61
N ILE A 188 -3.10 6.59 12.91
CA ILE A 188 -3.36 5.16 13.08
C ILE A 188 -2.07 4.54 13.64
N TRP A 189 -2.10 4.27 14.95
CA TRP A 189 -0.89 4.00 15.72
C TRP A 189 -1.01 2.73 16.57
N ASN A 190 0.09 1.96 16.63
CA ASN A 190 0.22 0.81 17.52
C ASN A 190 -0.90 -0.22 17.35
N ASN A 191 -1.09 -0.65 16.11
CA ASN A 191 -2.03 -1.70 15.72
C ASN A 191 -1.27 -2.86 15.08
N THR A 192 -1.85 -4.05 15.03
CA THR A 192 -1.26 -5.11 14.19
C THR A 192 -1.44 -4.77 12.72
N VAL A 193 -2.66 -4.53 12.26
CA VAL A 193 -2.93 -3.96 10.94
C VAL A 193 -3.68 -2.64 11.15
N GLY A 194 -3.24 -1.56 10.52
CA GLY A 194 -3.93 -0.27 10.57
C GLY A 194 -5.25 -0.33 9.83
N ILE A 195 -5.19 -0.57 8.51
CA ILE A 195 -6.36 -0.67 7.65
C ILE A 195 -6.33 -1.99 6.86
N GLU A 196 -7.37 -2.81 6.96
CA GLU A 196 -7.67 -3.84 5.97
C GLU A 196 -8.58 -3.23 4.88
N PHE A 197 -7.95 -2.87 3.74
CA PHE A 197 -8.57 -2.05 2.71
C PHE A 197 -9.09 -2.89 1.55
N GLY A 198 -10.41 -3.03 1.46
CA GLY A 198 -11.15 -3.56 0.32
C GLY A 198 -11.88 -2.48 -0.47
N SER A 199 -12.09 -2.74 -1.76
CA SER A 199 -12.90 -1.90 -2.64
C SER A 199 -13.40 -2.72 -3.83
N ALA A 200 -14.68 -2.61 -4.15
CA ALA A 200 -15.28 -3.23 -5.33
C ALA A 200 -14.83 -2.57 -6.64
N GLY A 201 -14.53 -1.27 -6.63
CA GLY A 201 -14.10 -0.50 -7.80
C GLY A 201 -15.16 -0.34 -8.90
N VAL A 202 -16.44 -0.57 -8.59
CA VAL A 202 -17.53 -0.72 -9.59
C VAL A 202 -18.24 0.59 -9.97
N SER A 203 -18.15 1.64 -9.14
CA SER A 203 -18.84 2.90 -9.40
C SER A 203 -17.90 3.90 -10.06
N VAL A 204 -18.17 4.25 -11.33
CA VAL A 204 -17.48 5.35 -12.02
C VAL A 204 -17.69 6.64 -11.20
N GLY A 205 -16.62 7.15 -10.59
CA GLY A 205 -16.65 8.34 -9.71
C GLY A 205 -16.51 8.07 -8.21
N SER A 206 -16.44 6.81 -7.77
CA SER A 206 -16.24 6.45 -6.35
C SER A 206 -14.94 5.67 -6.14
N ILE A 207 -13.80 6.29 -6.49
CA ILE A 207 -12.49 5.76 -6.11
C ILE A 207 -12.40 5.75 -4.59
N SER A 208 -11.97 4.62 -4.03
CA SER A 208 -11.69 4.53 -2.59
C SER A 208 -10.27 5.06 -2.33
N THR A 209 -10.12 5.99 -1.39
CA THR A 209 -8.84 6.63 -1.06
C THR A 209 -8.44 6.45 0.40
N VAL A 210 -7.15 6.23 0.60
CA VAL A 210 -6.46 6.35 1.89
C VAL A 210 -5.42 7.44 1.71
N GLN A 211 -5.64 8.61 2.30
CA GLN A 211 -4.79 9.78 2.05
C GLN A 211 -4.53 10.65 3.27
N ASP A 212 -3.40 11.35 3.32
CA ASP A 212 -3.11 12.33 4.38
C ASP A 212 -3.14 11.73 5.81
N ASN A 213 -2.94 10.41 5.96
CA ASN A 213 -2.90 9.76 7.27
C ASN A 213 -1.47 9.65 7.79
N CYS A 214 -1.34 9.55 9.11
CA CYS A 214 -0.11 9.12 9.77
C CYS A 214 -0.27 7.68 10.26
N PHE A 215 0.56 6.77 9.75
CA PHE A 215 0.64 5.37 10.18
C PHE A 215 1.91 5.12 10.96
N ARG A 216 1.79 4.66 12.21
CA ARG A 216 2.97 4.49 13.07
C ARG A 216 2.97 3.21 13.88
N ALA A 217 4.15 2.63 14.06
CA ALA A 217 4.40 1.54 15.00
C ALA A 217 3.42 0.37 14.86
N SER A 218 2.98 0.08 13.64
CA SER A 218 2.07 -1.03 13.34
C SER A 218 2.80 -2.14 12.60
N PHE A 219 2.28 -3.37 12.59
CA PHE A 219 2.89 -4.41 11.76
C PHE A 219 2.63 -4.14 10.27
N ALA A 220 1.39 -3.81 9.91
CA ALA A 220 1.04 -3.27 8.60
C ALA A 220 0.27 -1.96 8.71
N ALA A 221 0.59 -0.96 7.88
CA ALA A 221 -0.19 0.29 7.86
C ALA A 221 -1.50 0.11 7.07
N VAL A 222 -1.39 -0.31 5.81
CA VAL A 222 -2.52 -0.71 4.96
C VAL A 222 -2.23 -2.09 4.37
N ALA A 223 -3.21 -2.99 4.43
CA ALA A 223 -3.14 -4.31 3.83
C ALA A 223 -4.47 -4.69 3.19
N ASN A 224 -4.47 -5.67 2.28
CA ASN A 224 -5.71 -6.30 1.80
C ASN A 224 -5.61 -7.82 1.85
N GLN A 225 -5.39 -8.35 3.06
CA GLN A 225 -5.08 -9.75 3.30
C GLN A 225 -6.19 -10.68 2.86
N ARG A 226 -7.43 -10.38 3.24
CA ARG A 226 -8.64 -11.15 2.94
C ARG A 226 -9.48 -10.50 1.84
N LEU A 227 -9.29 -9.20 1.60
CA LEU A 227 -10.17 -8.40 0.76
C LEU A 227 -9.64 -8.20 -0.66
N ALA A 228 -10.57 -8.14 -1.62
CA ALA A 228 -10.30 -7.64 -2.95
C ALA A 228 -10.22 -6.11 -2.91
N LEU A 229 -9.14 -5.56 -3.45
CA LEU A 229 -8.90 -4.12 -3.54
C LEU A 229 -8.87 -3.72 -5.02
N ASN A 230 -9.95 -3.10 -5.49
CA ASN A 230 -10.08 -2.68 -6.88
C ASN A 230 -10.28 -1.16 -6.99
N ASN A 231 -9.57 -0.54 -7.93
CA ASN A 231 -9.72 0.88 -8.28
C ASN A 231 -9.61 1.80 -7.05
N ALA A 232 -8.41 1.83 -6.46
CA ALA A 232 -8.15 2.53 -5.21
C ALA A 232 -6.81 3.28 -5.25
N VAL A 233 -6.70 4.31 -4.41
CA VAL A 233 -5.51 5.16 -4.31
C VAL A 233 -5.06 5.23 -2.86
N ILE A 234 -3.77 4.99 -2.62
CA ILE A 234 -3.08 5.20 -1.35
C ILE A 234 -2.05 6.30 -1.59
N ALA A 235 -2.32 7.52 -1.13
CA ALA A 235 -1.49 8.66 -1.47
C ALA A 235 -1.27 9.66 -0.35
N ASP A 236 -0.17 10.42 -0.39
CA ASP A 236 0.06 11.53 0.54
C ASP A 236 0.09 11.12 2.03
N ASN A 237 0.32 9.83 2.32
CA ASN A 237 0.40 9.33 3.70
C ASN A 237 1.84 9.36 4.20
N LYS A 238 1.97 9.45 5.53
CA LYS A 238 3.23 9.29 6.25
C LYS A 238 3.24 7.96 6.99
N SER A 239 4.25 7.14 6.79
CA SER A 239 4.41 5.88 7.51
C SER A 239 5.74 5.84 8.27
N PHE A 240 5.69 5.52 9.56
CA PHE A 240 6.85 5.53 10.43
C PHE A 240 6.96 4.30 11.34
N ARG A 241 8.11 3.62 11.30
CA ARG A 241 8.42 2.49 12.20
C ARG A 241 7.37 1.38 12.19
N ASN A 242 6.72 1.15 11.07
CA ASN A 242 5.86 -0.01 10.90
C ASN A 242 6.73 -1.26 10.82
N THR A 243 6.88 -1.91 11.96
CA THR A 243 7.79 -3.03 12.17
C THR A 243 7.02 -4.21 12.72
N GLY A 244 7.35 -5.39 12.21
CA GLY A 244 6.77 -6.65 12.64
C GLY A 244 7.73 -7.50 13.46
N PRO A 245 7.27 -8.64 13.96
CA PRO A 245 8.16 -9.68 14.45
C PRO A 245 9.27 -9.96 13.43
N ALA A 246 10.52 -9.95 13.90
CA ALA A 246 11.73 -10.12 13.06
C ALA A 246 11.90 -9.07 11.94
N ASN A 247 11.42 -7.83 12.13
CA ASN A 247 11.55 -6.72 11.18
C ASN A 247 10.95 -7.03 9.80
N ASN A 248 9.81 -7.71 9.77
CA ASN A 248 9.07 -8.04 8.54
C ASN A 248 7.78 -7.21 8.35
N GLY A 249 7.64 -6.10 9.08
CA GLY A 249 6.51 -5.18 8.91
C GLY A 249 6.51 -4.51 7.54
N VAL A 250 5.37 -3.93 7.16
CA VAL A 250 5.16 -3.35 5.84
C VAL A 250 4.27 -2.12 5.93
N ALA A 251 4.61 -1.01 5.30
CA ALA A 251 3.67 0.10 5.23
C ALA A 251 2.45 -0.33 4.39
N TYR A 252 2.67 -0.72 3.14
CA TYR A 252 1.59 -1.06 2.21
C TYR A 252 1.73 -2.48 1.66
N GLU A 253 0.86 -3.39 2.11
CA GLU A 253 0.73 -4.73 1.55
C GLU A 253 -0.39 -4.73 0.49
N LEU A 254 0.00 -4.94 -0.76
CA LEU A 254 -0.88 -4.95 -1.92
C LEU A 254 -0.99 -6.33 -2.54
N GLY A 255 -2.20 -6.85 -2.45
CA GLY A 255 -2.52 -8.22 -2.75
C GLY A 255 -1.91 -9.17 -1.72
N PHE A 256 -2.47 -10.37 -1.70
CA PHE A 256 -2.01 -11.46 -0.86
C PHE A 256 -2.43 -12.75 -1.56
N VAL A 257 -2.26 -13.89 -0.93
CA VAL A 257 -2.78 -15.12 -1.55
C VAL A 257 -4.29 -15.28 -1.39
N LEU A 258 -4.88 -14.65 -0.38
CA LEU A 258 -6.34 -14.63 -0.17
C LEU A 258 -6.99 -13.37 -0.76
N GLY A 259 -6.29 -12.23 -0.75
CA GLY A 259 -6.70 -10.98 -1.38
C GLY A 259 -6.12 -10.77 -2.79
N ARG A 260 -6.65 -9.80 -3.53
CA ARG A 260 -6.11 -9.40 -4.84
C ARG A 260 -6.20 -7.89 -4.98
N ALA A 261 -5.14 -7.26 -5.50
CA ALA A 261 -5.16 -5.84 -5.83
C ALA A 261 -5.20 -5.63 -7.35
N THR A 262 -6.15 -4.84 -7.84
CA THR A 262 -6.30 -4.52 -9.27
C THR A 262 -6.56 -3.03 -9.49
N ASN A 263 -5.82 -2.38 -10.38
CA ASN A 263 -5.94 -0.93 -10.64
C ASN A 263 -5.74 -0.13 -9.34
N VAL A 264 -4.58 -0.29 -8.71
CA VAL A 264 -4.24 0.40 -7.45
C VAL A 264 -3.03 1.29 -7.67
N GLU A 265 -3.10 2.51 -7.13
CA GLU A 265 -1.99 3.46 -7.14
C GLU A 265 -1.49 3.66 -5.70
N VAL A 266 -0.17 3.57 -5.52
CA VAL A 266 0.53 3.99 -4.29
C VAL A 266 1.46 5.12 -4.69
N ARG A 267 1.10 6.36 -4.34
CA ARG A 267 1.84 7.52 -4.82
C ARG A 267 2.02 8.63 -3.81
N ASP A 268 3.09 9.42 -3.95
CA ASP A 268 3.31 10.62 -3.14
C ASP A 268 3.35 10.35 -1.61
N ASN A 269 3.63 9.11 -1.20
CA ASN A 269 3.76 8.78 0.22
C ASN A 269 5.21 8.99 0.69
N THR A 270 5.36 9.30 1.98
CA THR A 270 6.66 9.36 2.64
C THR A 270 6.76 8.26 3.71
N SER A 271 7.79 7.43 3.63
CA SER A 271 8.03 6.31 4.54
C SER A 271 9.40 6.44 5.19
N GLU A 272 9.42 6.41 6.52
CA GLU A 272 10.64 6.50 7.32
C GLU A 272 10.73 5.34 8.32
N ALA A 273 11.87 4.67 8.36
CA ALA A 273 12.16 3.62 9.35
C ALA A 273 11.16 2.41 9.39
N ASP A 274 10.30 2.27 8.38
CA ASP A 274 9.43 1.09 8.22
C ASP A 274 10.24 -0.15 7.84
N ALA A 275 9.85 -1.35 8.24
CA ALA A 275 10.63 -2.54 7.87
C ALA A 275 10.66 -2.82 6.35
N ASN A 276 9.54 -2.59 5.67
CA ASN A 276 9.38 -2.58 4.23
C ASN A 276 8.39 -1.46 3.86
N PHE A 277 8.58 -0.77 2.74
CA PHE A 277 7.59 0.19 2.28
C PHE A 277 6.40 -0.50 1.63
N VAL A 278 6.62 -1.14 0.48
CA VAL A 278 5.56 -1.82 -0.29
C VAL A 278 5.89 -3.30 -0.45
N LEU A 279 4.89 -4.17 -0.27
CA LEU A 279 4.94 -5.57 -0.64
C LEU A 279 3.84 -5.89 -1.64
N LEU A 280 4.21 -6.46 -2.79
CA LEU A 280 3.30 -6.79 -3.90
C LEU A 280 3.28 -8.29 -4.17
N GLU A 281 2.10 -8.91 -4.08
CA GLU A 281 1.87 -10.30 -4.49
C GLU A 281 0.46 -10.43 -5.07
N ASN A 282 0.28 -11.16 -6.18
CA ASN A 282 -1.05 -11.35 -6.79
C ASN A 282 -1.75 -10.03 -7.17
N THR A 283 -1.06 -9.18 -7.95
CA THR A 283 -1.57 -7.88 -8.37
C THR A 283 -1.73 -7.75 -9.89
N GLU A 284 -2.64 -6.89 -10.34
CA GLU A 284 -2.76 -6.50 -11.75
C GLU A 284 -2.91 -4.98 -11.90
N ASN A 285 -2.13 -4.38 -12.81
CA ASN A 285 -2.19 -2.95 -13.11
C ASN A 285 -2.02 -2.09 -11.85
N VAL A 286 -0.90 -2.29 -11.16
CA VAL A 286 -0.52 -1.50 -9.99
C VAL A 286 0.58 -0.52 -10.37
N LEU A 287 0.46 0.70 -9.87
CA LEU A 287 1.42 1.78 -10.02
C LEU A 287 1.98 2.15 -8.64
N ILE A 288 3.30 2.11 -8.50
CA ILE A 288 4.04 2.64 -7.35
C ILE A 288 4.84 3.85 -7.86
N ASP A 289 4.40 5.06 -7.52
CA ASP A 289 4.87 6.28 -8.17
C ASP A 289 5.28 7.38 -7.19
N SER A 290 6.37 8.10 -7.44
CA SER A 290 6.68 9.35 -6.72
C SER A 290 6.70 9.24 -5.18
N ASN A 291 7.07 8.08 -4.62
CA ASN A 291 7.17 7.90 -3.17
C ASN A 291 8.60 8.20 -2.69
N ASP A 292 8.72 8.74 -1.48
CA ASP A 292 9.98 8.98 -0.77
C ASP A 292 10.15 7.95 0.36
N ILE A 293 11.17 7.11 0.26
CA ILE A 293 11.37 5.94 1.12
C ILE A 293 12.76 6.03 1.74
N ILE A 294 12.84 6.27 3.05
CA ILE A 294 14.09 6.58 3.74
C ILE A 294 14.28 5.66 4.94
N GLY A 295 15.43 4.99 5.00
CA GLY A 295 15.82 4.23 6.19
C GLY A 295 14.86 3.10 6.52
N ALA A 296 14.04 2.66 5.54
CA ALA A 296 13.16 1.53 5.70
C ALA A 296 14.00 0.25 5.93
N GLY A 297 13.89 -0.34 7.11
CA GLY A 297 14.73 -1.40 7.66
C GLY A 297 15.32 -2.36 6.62
N THR A 298 14.54 -3.28 6.07
CA THR A 298 15.08 -4.36 5.22
C THR A 298 15.02 -4.06 3.72
N ARG A 299 13.93 -3.48 3.20
CA ARG A 299 13.73 -3.25 1.75
C ARG A 299 12.80 -2.06 1.51
N GLY A 300 12.93 -1.38 0.37
CA GLY A 300 11.97 -0.39 -0.08
C GLY A 300 10.75 -1.08 -0.67
N ILE A 301 10.84 -1.42 -1.96
CA ILE A 301 9.75 -2.03 -2.73
C ILE A 301 10.02 -3.51 -2.94
N VAL A 302 9.09 -4.36 -2.49
CA VAL A 302 9.20 -5.83 -2.57
C VAL A 302 8.19 -6.37 -3.56
N VAL A 303 8.69 -6.99 -4.63
CA VAL A 303 7.88 -7.61 -5.67
C VAL A 303 7.99 -9.13 -5.54
N ARG A 304 6.89 -9.79 -5.18
CA ARG A 304 6.78 -11.24 -5.16
C ARG A 304 6.19 -11.74 -6.48
N ALA A 305 5.53 -12.89 -6.44
CA ALA A 305 4.98 -13.56 -7.61
C ALA A 305 3.58 -13.05 -8.00
N ALA A 306 3.13 -13.48 -9.17
CA ALA A 306 1.78 -13.26 -9.70
C ALA A 306 1.40 -11.79 -9.96
N ASN A 307 2.37 -10.96 -10.36
CA ASN A 307 2.11 -9.56 -10.70
C ASN A 307 2.08 -9.35 -12.23
N ALA A 308 1.12 -8.59 -12.73
CA ALA A 308 1.02 -8.24 -14.15
C ALA A 308 0.78 -6.74 -14.33
N LYS A 309 1.42 -6.14 -15.36
CA LYS A 309 1.33 -4.69 -15.64
C LYS A 309 1.74 -3.83 -14.44
N LEU A 310 2.71 -4.29 -13.65
CA LEU A 310 3.28 -3.54 -12.55
C LEU A 310 4.19 -2.43 -13.09
N LYS A 311 4.02 -1.21 -12.59
CA LYS A 311 4.92 -0.09 -12.83
C LYS A 311 5.44 0.46 -11.51
N VAL A 312 6.75 0.68 -11.46
CA VAL A 312 7.45 1.33 -10.34
C VAL A 312 8.19 2.52 -10.95
N THR A 313 7.68 3.71 -10.73
CA THR A 313 8.12 4.93 -11.42
C THR A 313 8.50 6.04 -10.45
N ASP A 314 9.58 6.76 -10.76
CA ASP A 314 9.91 8.04 -10.11
C ASP A 314 9.99 8.02 -8.58
N ASN A 315 10.29 6.87 -7.97
CA ASN A 315 10.44 6.75 -6.51
C ASN A 315 11.86 7.13 -6.08
N ALA A 316 11.98 7.80 -4.94
CA ALA A 316 13.24 8.04 -4.25
C ALA A 316 13.37 7.02 -3.10
N VAL A 317 14.39 6.16 -3.18
CA VAL A 317 14.61 5.09 -2.19
C VAL A 317 16.03 5.15 -1.67
N SER A 318 16.16 5.40 -0.38
CA SER A 318 17.46 5.58 0.26
C SER A 318 17.65 4.89 1.59
N ASN A 319 18.89 4.47 1.84
CA ASN A 319 19.34 3.89 3.10
C ASN A 319 18.55 2.62 3.52
N VAL A 320 18.09 1.82 2.56
CA VAL A 320 17.42 0.53 2.81
C VAL A 320 18.34 -0.65 2.46
N GLY A 321 17.94 -1.88 2.79
CA GLY A 321 18.66 -3.08 2.32
C GLY A 321 18.61 -3.23 0.79
N ALA A 322 17.43 -3.33 0.19
CA ALA A 322 17.29 -3.32 -1.27
C ALA A 322 16.24 -2.30 -1.70
N GLY A 323 16.59 -1.40 -2.64
CA GLY A 323 15.70 -0.34 -3.12
C GLY A 323 14.44 -0.94 -3.76
N VAL A 324 14.62 -1.69 -4.84
CA VAL A 324 13.59 -2.57 -5.43
C VAL A 324 14.08 -4.01 -5.39
N SER A 325 13.30 -4.92 -4.80
CA SER A 325 13.66 -6.33 -4.69
C SER A 325 12.59 -7.25 -5.25
N PHE A 326 12.96 -8.02 -6.25
CA PHE A 326 12.19 -9.16 -6.72
C PHE A 326 12.55 -10.40 -5.90
N LEU A 327 11.54 -11.01 -5.26
CA LEU A 327 11.66 -12.21 -4.44
C LEU A 327 10.84 -13.34 -5.07
N GLY A 328 11.28 -14.59 -4.90
CA GLY A 328 10.51 -15.75 -5.32
C GLY A 328 9.18 -15.88 -4.57
N ALA A 329 8.25 -16.67 -5.12
CA ALA A 329 6.96 -16.93 -4.51
C ALA A 329 7.13 -17.56 -3.11
N ALA A 330 6.59 -16.92 -2.07
CA ALA A 330 6.55 -17.50 -0.73
C ALA A 330 5.18 -18.11 -0.39
N GLN A 331 4.09 -17.63 -1.02
CA GLN A 331 2.72 -17.98 -0.61
C GLN A 331 1.78 -18.35 -1.76
N VAL A 332 2.06 -17.97 -3.01
CA VAL A 332 1.30 -18.41 -4.20
C VAL A 332 1.95 -19.61 -4.91
N ALA A 333 1.15 -20.36 -5.69
CA ALA A 333 1.64 -21.52 -6.44
C ALA A 333 2.81 -21.13 -7.37
N ALA A 334 3.88 -21.94 -7.36
CA ALA A 334 5.15 -21.69 -8.05
C ALA A 334 5.07 -21.43 -9.57
N ALA A 335 3.92 -21.70 -10.21
CA ALA A 335 3.68 -21.43 -11.62
C ALA A 335 3.27 -19.98 -11.93
N LYS A 336 2.87 -19.17 -10.93
CA LYS A 336 2.49 -17.78 -11.16
C LYS A 336 3.73 -16.88 -11.10
N VAL A 337 4.06 -16.26 -12.23
CA VAL A 337 5.24 -15.39 -12.41
C VAL A 337 4.86 -13.92 -12.34
N THR A 338 5.84 -13.05 -12.09
CA THR A 338 5.69 -11.62 -12.35
C THR A 338 6.08 -11.34 -13.80
N LEU A 339 5.14 -10.82 -14.59
CA LEU A 339 5.29 -10.68 -16.04
C LEU A 339 5.33 -9.21 -16.46
N GLY A 340 6.40 -8.83 -17.13
CA GLY A 340 6.48 -7.54 -17.81
C GLY A 340 6.42 -6.33 -16.87
N ALA A 341 7.01 -6.44 -15.68
CA ALA A 341 7.12 -5.29 -14.78
C ALA A 341 8.00 -4.20 -15.42
N ILE A 342 7.72 -2.94 -15.10
CA ILE A 342 8.50 -1.79 -15.55
C ILE A 342 9.02 -1.07 -14.31
N ILE A 343 10.34 -0.91 -14.23
CA ILE A 343 11.04 -0.14 -13.20
C ILE A 343 11.72 1.03 -13.92
N GLU A 344 11.19 2.24 -13.74
CA GLU A 344 11.58 3.40 -14.55
C GLU A 344 11.78 4.68 -13.73
N GLY A 345 12.80 5.49 -14.03
CA GLY A 345 12.93 6.83 -13.44
C GLY A 345 13.24 6.88 -11.94
N ASN A 346 13.50 5.74 -11.29
CA ASN A 346 13.69 5.70 -9.84
C ASN A 346 15.11 6.14 -9.44
N THR A 347 15.21 6.81 -8.30
CA THR A 347 16.49 7.18 -7.65
C THR A 347 16.71 6.26 -6.45
N LEU A 348 17.68 5.36 -6.54
CA LEU A 348 17.92 4.25 -5.61
C LEU A 348 19.34 4.37 -5.04
N THR A 349 19.53 5.17 -3.98
CA THR A 349 20.87 5.58 -3.50
C THR A 349 21.12 5.24 -2.03
N GLY A 350 22.38 5.01 -1.63
CA GLY A 350 22.72 4.70 -0.23
C GLY A 350 22.17 3.36 0.28
N ASN A 351 21.56 2.54 -0.57
CA ASN A 351 21.01 1.24 -0.18
C ASN A 351 22.10 0.18 -0.09
N VAL A 352 21.80 -1.03 0.39
CA VAL A 352 22.73 -2.15 0.19
C VAL A 352 22.79 -2.51 -1.29
N ILE A 353 21.64 -2.66 -1.94
CA ILE A 353 21.54 -2.86 -3.38
C ILE A 353 20.46 -1.96 -3.95
N GLY A 354 20.69 -1.33 -5.11
CA GLY A 354 19.67 -0.52 -5.77
C GLY A 354 18.49 -1.39 -6.23
N ILE A 355 18.72 -2.27 -7.23
CA ILE A 355 17.73 -3.21 -7.76
C ILE A 355 18.24 -4.63 -7.65
N ALA A 356 17.47 -5.51 -7.00
CA ALA A 356 17.88 -6.88 -6.71
C ALA A 356 16.85 -7.93 -7.15
N PHE A 357 17.25 -8.84 -8.02
CA PHE A 357 16.52 -10.08 -8.26
C PHE A 357 17.16 -11.21 -7.46
N GLN A 358 16.38 -11.89 -6.62
CA GLN A 358 16.84 -13.07 -5.88
C GLN A 358 16.78 -14.36 -6.70
N THR A 359 17.41 -15.43 -6.24
CA THR A 359 17.30 -16.73 -6.91
C THR A 359 15.83 -17.18 -6.95
N GLY A 360 15.36 -17.59 -8.12
CA GLY A 360 14.00 -18.09 -8.29
C GLY A 360 12.89 -17.04 -8.14
N THR A 361 13.16 -15.76 -8.46
CA THR A 361 12.15 -14.68 -8.43
C THR A 361 10.89 -14.99 -9.22
N GLY A 362 11.01 -15.75 -10.32
CA GLY A 362 9.92 -15.93 -11.27
C GLY A 362 9.51 -14.63 -11.95
N ALA A 363 10.35 -13.60 -11.98
CA ALA A 363 10.10 -12.38 -12.75
C ALA A 363 10.67 -12.53 -14.17
N VAL A 364 9.84 -12.30 -15.19
CA VAL A 364 10.17 -12.52 -16.60
C VAL A 364 9.77 -11.30 -17.43
N GLY A 365 10.65 -10.89 -18.34
CA GLY A 365 10.35 -9.78 -19.25
C GLY A 365 10.33 -8.42 -18.57
N THR A 366 11.00 -8.26 -17.43
CA THR A 366 11.04 -6.97 -16.73
C THR A 366 11.88 -5.98 -17.53
N VAL A 367 11.42 -4.74 -17.61
CA VAL A 367 12.16 -3.62 -18.18
C VAL A 367 12.63 -2.73 -17.04
N ILE A 368 13.94 -2.50 -16.97
CA ILE A 368 14.60 -1.65 -15.99
C ILE A 368 15.26 -0.52 -16.77
N ARG A 369 14.70 0.68 -16.72
CA ARG A 369 15.19 1.78 -17.55
C ARG A 369 15.23 3.13 -16.89
N ASP A 370 16.17 3.96 -17.33
CA ASP A 370 16.24 5.37 -16.92
C ASP A 370 16.30 5.56 -15.38
N ASN A 371 16.79 4.56 -14.63
CA ASN A 371 16.95 4.64 -13.18
C ASN A 371 18.36 5.14 -12.83
N ASP A 372 18.47 5.82 -11.68
CA ASP A 372 19.73 6.08 -11.00
C ASP A 372 19.90 5.10 -9.84
N ALA A 373 20.79 4.12 -9.98
CA ALA A 373 21.12 3.15 -8.95
C ALA A 373 22.56 3.35 -8.45
N SER A 374 22.92 4.60 -8.13
CA SER A 374 24.27 5.00 -7.73
C SER A 374 24.47 5.08 -6.22
N GLY A 375 25.73 5.03 -5.77
CA GLY A 375 26.10 5.25 -4.37
C GLY A 375 25.57 4.21 -3.38
N ASN A 376 25.24 3.00 -3.84
CA ASN A 376 24.82 1.88 -2.99
C ASN A 376 26.05 1.17 -2.42
N THR A 377 25.86 0.49 -1.29
CA THR A 377 26.95 -0.17 -0.57
C THR A 377 27.33 -1.54 -1.14
N GLN A 378 26.61 -2.06 -2.13
CA GLN A 378 27.01 -3.24 -2.90
C GLN A 378 26.73 -3.01 -4.39
N ALA A 379 25.83 -3.78 -4.99
CA ALA A 379 25.55 -3.67 -6.40
C ALA A 379 24.53 -2.56 -6.67
N GLY A 380 24.68 -1.85 -7.78
CA GLY A 380 23.61 -0.96 -8.25
C GLY A 380 22.42 -1.77 -8.77
N ILE A 381 22.67 -2.66 -9.72
CA ILE A 381 21.67 -3.60 -10.26
C ILE A 381 22.23 -5.02 -10.24
N ARG A 382 21.50 -5.97 -9.65
CA ARG A 382 21.93 -7.37 -9.52
C ARG A 382 20.85 -8.35 -9.94
N LEU A 383 21.18 -9.22 -10.90
CA LEU A 383 20.35 -10.32 -11.36
C LEU A 383 20.97 -11.67 -10.99
N ARG A 384 20.14 -12.59 -10.45
CA ARG A 384 20.55 -13.92 -9.96
C ARG A 384 20.00 -15.06 -10.81
N SER A 385 20.41 -16.28 -10.49
CA SER A 385 19.98 -17.49 -11.19
C SER A 385 18.46 -17.58 -11.37
N GLY A 386 18.04 -17.84 -12.61
CA GLY A 386 16.63 -17.97 -13.00
C GLY A 386 15.99 -16.69 -13.55
N THR A 387 16.70 -15.56 -13.60
CA THR A 387 16.21 -14.32 -14.23
C THR A 387 16.52 -14.32 -15.72
N THR A 388 15.49 -14.27 -16.56
CA THR A 388 15.63 -14.32 -18.03
C THR A 388 14.68 -13.39 -18.75
N GLY A 389 15.07 -12.98 -19.96
CA GLY A 389 14.27 -12.15 -20.85
C GLY A 389 14.10 -10.71 -20.39
N ASN A 390 14.89 -10.24 -19.42
CA ASN A 390 14.80 -8.87 -18.92
C ASN A 390 15.61 -7.91 -19.80
N VAL A 391 15.20 -6.64 -19.79
CA VAL A 391 15.88 -5.54 -20.47
C VAL A 391 16.35 -4.54 -19.42
N ILE A 392 17.64 -4.19 -19.45
CA ILE A 392 18.26 -3.19 -18.60
C ILE A 392 18.82 -2.11 -19.50
N GLU A 393 18.18 -0.94 -19.55
CA GLU A 393 18.55 0.10 -20.51
C GLU A 393 18.66 1.51 -19.95
N ASN A 394 19.62 2.29 -20.43
CA ASN A 394 19.77 3.72 -20.10
C ASN A 394 19.82 4.04 -18.59
N ASN A 395 20.27 3.10 -17.75
CA ASN A 395 20.42 3.35 -16.32
C ASN A 395 21.77 4.02 -16.02
N THR A 396 21.78 4.85 -15.00
CA THR A 396 22.99 5.43 -14.39
C THR A 396 23.33 4.63 -13.14
N VAL A 397 24.52 4.04 -13.09
CA VAL A 397 24.89 3.08 -12.05
C VAL A 397 26.33 3.30 -11.60
N ASN A 398 26.52 4.36 -10.81
CA ASN A 398 27.84 4.86 -10.44
C ASN A 398 28.17 4.69 -8.97
N ASP A 399 29.47 4.66 -8.65
CA ASP A 399 30.00 4.78 -7.30
C ASP A 399 29.41 3.77 -6.30
N ASN A 400 29.01 2.59 -6.77
CA ASN A 400 28.51 1.54 -5.90
C ASN A 400 29.69 0.76 -5.29
N HIS A 401 29.85 0.86 -3.98
CA HIS A 401 31.00 0.31 -3.27
C HIS A 401 30.68 -0.16 -1.85
N PRO A 402 31.21 -1.30 -1.39
CA PRO A 402 31.20 -1.64 0.02
C PRO A 402 31.89 -0.57 0.87
N PRO A 403 31.45 -0.38 2.13
CA PRO A 403 32.19 0.42 3.09
C PRO A 403 33.64 -0.08 3.15
N LYS A 404 34.60 0.85 3.23
CA LYS A 404 36.02 0.52 3.37
C LYS A 404 36.34 0.12 4.82
N GLU A 405 35.69 -0.93 5.30
CA GLU A 405 35.83 -1.44 6.67
C GLU A 405 36.45 -2.85 6.69
N PRO A 406 37.25 -3.19 7.72
CA PRO A 406 37.81 -4.53 7.86
C PRO A 406 36.73 -5.61 7.92
N GLY A 407 36.84 -6.64 7.06
CA GLY A 407 35.91 -7.78 7.06
C GLY A 407 34.71 -7.64 6.12
N VAL A 408 34.52 -6.48 5.48
CA VAL A 408 33.53 -6.32 4.41
C VAL A 408 34.10 -6.90 3.11
N ASP A 409 33.31 -7.71 2.41
CA ASP A 409 33.71 -8.29 1.13
C ASP A 409 33.81 -7.18 0.06
N PRO A 410 35.03 -6.83 -0.39
CA PRO A 410 35.23 -5.75 -1.36
C PRO A 410 34.71 -6.11 -2.76
N THR A 411 34.35 -7.38 -2.99
CA THR A 411 33.92 -7.88 -4.30
C THR A 411 32.45 -7.60 -4.62
N THR A 412 31.69 -7.10 -3.64
CA THR A 412 30.25 -6.87 -3.76
C THR A 412 29.87 -5.55 -4.44
N GLY A 413 30.82 -4.61 -4.56
CA GLY A 413 30.62 -3.31 -5.21
C GLY A 413 30.68 -3.42 -6.72
N VAL A 414 29.55 -3.74 -7.36
CA VAL A 414 29.46 -3.88 -8.82
C VAL A 414 28.38 -2.96 -9.37
N GLY A 415 28.61 -2.27 -10.48
CA GLY A 415 27.56 -1.45 -11.10
C GLY A 415 26.37 -2.32 -11.53
N ILE A 416 26.50 -3.02 -12.65
CA ILE A 416 25.53 -4.03 -13.10
C ILE A 416 26.15 -5.42 -13.01
N LEU A 417 25.52 -6.31 -12.24
CA LEU A 417 25.96 -7.69 -11.99
C LEU A 417 24.95 -8.71 -12.50
N MET A 418 25.38 -9.51 -13.47
CA MET A 418 24.70 -10.73 -13.90
C MET A 418 25.39 -11.94 -13.25
N GLU A 419 24.80 -12.50 -12.19
CA GLU A 419 25.36 -13.68 -11.52
C GLU A 419 25.13 -14.97 -12.35
N SER A 420 25.88 -16.02 -11.99
CA SER A 420 25.72 -17.35 -12.59
C SER A 420 24.24 -17.82 -12.63
N GLY A 421 23.78 -18.21 -13.81
CA GLY A 421 22.39 -18.60 -14.07
C GLY A 421 21.42 -17.47 -14.47
N ALA A 422 21.85 -16.20 -14.44
CA ALA A 422 21.10 -15.11 -15.06
C ALA A 422 21.43 -15.06 -16.56
N ALA A 423 20.47 -15.40 -17.42
CA ALA A 423 20.71 -15.69 -18.83
C ALA A 423 19.59 -15.16 -19.75
N GLY A 424 19.93 -14.84 -21.00
CA GLY A 424 18.97 -14.36 -21.99
C GLY A 424 18.45 -12.95 -21.70
N ASN A 425 19.24 -12.12 -21.02
CA ASN A 425 18.89 -10.73 -20.74
C ASN A 425 19.60 -9.78 -21.71
N THR A 426 19.01 -8.60 -21.93
CA THR A 426 19.56 -7.54 -22.77
C THR A 426 19.97 -6.36 -21.90
N ILE A 427 21.22 -5.93 -22.02
CA ILE A 427 21.79 -4.81 -21.26
C ILE A 427 22.31 -3.80 -22.27
N THR A 428 21.70 -2.62 -22.35
CA THR A 428 22.02 -1.66 -23.41
C THR A 428 22.02 -0.20 -22.98
N GLY A 429 22.96 0.61 -23.48
CA GLY A 429 22.93 2.06 -23.26
C GLY A 429 23.15 2.51 -21.81
N ASN A 430 23.60 1.62 -20.91
CA ASN A 430 23.80 1.97 -19.51
C ASN A 430 25.14 2.68 -19.30
N SER A 431 25.19 3.58 -18.31
CA SER A 431 26.41 4.28 -17.88
C SER A 431 26.81 3.80 -16.49
N MET A 432 28.00 3.19 -16.38
CA MET A 432 28.51 2.64 -15.12
C MET A 432 29.96 3.09 -14.88
N SER A 433 30.21 3.80 -13.79
CA SER A 433 31.55 4.31 -13.47
C SER A 433 31.80 4.40 -11.97
N GLY A 434 33.07 4.34 -11.55
CA GLY A 434 33.44 4.52 -10.15
C GLY A 434 33.01 3.39 -9.21
N ASN A 435 32.45 2.30 -9.73
CA ASN A 435 32.03 1.17 -8.91
C ASN A 435 33.25 0.41 -8.37
N GLY A 436 33.04 -0.35 -7.28
CA GLY A 436 34.10 -1.02 -6.53
C GLY A 436 34.95 -1.99 -7.36
N LEU A 437 34.52 -3.24 -7.46
CA LEU A 437 35.25 -4.30 -8.16
C LEU A 437 35.11 -4.16 -9.68
N TRP A 438 33.89 -4.02 -10.17
CA TRP A 438 33.58 -3.91 -11.59
C TRP A 438 32.46 -2.90 -11.82
N ASP A 439 32.52 -2.14 -12.92
CA ASP A 439 31.38 -1.34 -13.35
C ASP A 439 30.32 -2.23 -14.01
N ALA A 440 30.77 -3.22 -14.80
CA ALA A 440 29.90 -4.24 -15.37
C ALA A 440 30.49 -5.64 -15.19
N GLN A 441 29.69 -6.59 -14.72
CA GLN A 441 30.11 -7.98 -14.60
C GLN A 441 29.05 -8.95 -15.12
N ASP A 442 29.48 -9.83 -16.03
CA ASP A 442 28.69 -10.96 -16.52
C ASP A 442 29.40 -12.28 -16.19
N GLN A 443 28.78 -13.10 -15.35
CA GLN A 443 29.28 -14.41 -14.95
C GLN A 443 28.74 -15.56 -15.82
N THR A 444 27.90 -15.28 -16.82
CA THR A 444 27.30 -16.27 -17.72
C THR A 444 27.57 -16.02 -19.21
N PRO A 445 28.75 -15.55 -19.65
CA PRO A 445 28.99 -15.33 -21.07
C PRO A 445 28.89 -16.65 -21.88
N PRO A 446 28.35 -16.66 -23.11
CA PRO A 446 27.79 -15.53 -23.87
C PRO A 446 26.25 -15.40 -23.74
N GLN A 447 25.67 -15.75 -22.59
CA GLN A 447 24.22 -15.95 -22.47
C GLN A 447 23.41 -14.65 -22.37
N ASN A 448 24.03 -13.52 -22.04
CA ASN A 448 23.39 -12.20 -22.08
C ASN A 448 23.95 -11.35 -23.22
N THR A 449 23.15 -10.39 -23.68
CA THR A 449 23.52 -9.45 -24.75
C THR A 449 23.86 -8.10 -24.16
N TRP A 450 25.06 -7.60 -24.44
CA TRP A 450 25.54 -6.29 -24.01
C TRP A 450 25.83 -5.41 -25.22
N THR A 451 25.21 -4.24 -25.31
CA THR A 451 25.38 -3.31 -26.45
C THR A 451 25.40 -1.86 -25.99
N ASN A 452 26.28 -1.03 -26.56
CA ASN A 452 26.30 0.42 -26.32
C ASN A 452 26.39 0.83 -24.82
N ASN A 453 26.92 -0.04 -23.96
CA ASN A 453 27.16 0.30 -22.56
C ASN A 453 28.50 1.03 -22.42
N ILE A 454 28.53 2.02 -21.53
CA ILE A 454 29.73 2.80 -21.24
C ILE A 454 30.19 2.43 -19.83
N CYS A 455 31.41 1.91 -19.70
CA CYS A 455 31.97 1.65 -18.39
C CYS A 455 33.50 1.68 -18.33
N GLY A 456 34.06 1.86 -17.13
CA GLY A 456 35.52 1.91 -16.92
C GLY A 456 36.15 0.53 -16.80
N LYS A 457 35.54 -0.34 -15.99
CA LYS A 457 36.02 -1.71 -15.72
C LYS A 457 34.92 -2.73 -15.97
N SER A 458 35.17 -3.71 -16.85
CA SER A 458 34.23 -4.79 -17.08
C SER A 458 34.85 -6.19 -17.06
N LEU A 459 34.02 -7.17 -16.76
CA LEU A 459 34.34 -8.60 -16.87
C LEU A 459 33.15 -9.36 -17.47
N PRO A 460 33.25 -9.92 -18.70
CA PRO A 460 34.39 -9.84 -19.64
C PRO A 460 34.74 -8.42 -20.08
N ARG A 461 35.94 -8.21 -20.64
CA ARG A 461 36.41 -6.87 -21.03
C ARG A 461 35.61 -6.25 -22.18
N GLU A 462 34.89 -7.09 -22.94
CA GLU A 462 34.25 -6.72 -24.18
C GLU A 462 32.79 -6.25 -24.02
N ILE A 463 32.22 -6.32 -22.81
CA ILE A 463 30.79 -6.01 -22.57
C ILE A 463 30.48 -4.50 -22.45
N CYS A 464 31.52 -3.66 -22.44
CA CYS A 464 31.40 -2.21 -22.45
C CYS A 464 32.38 -1.57 -23.44
N ALA A 465 32.01 -0.40 -23.94
CA ALA A 465 32.98 0.57 -24.43
C ALA A 465 33.61 1.33 -23.23
N PRO A 466 34.91 1.71 -23.31
CA PRO A 466 35.54 2.51 -22.27
C PRO A 466 34.82 3.86 -22.12
N ALA A 467 34.63 4.29 -20.87
CA ALA A 467 34.17 5.65 -20.57
C ALA A 467 35.16 6.70 -21.11
N PRO A 468 34.68 7.81 -21.71
CA PRO A 468 35.53 8.86 -22.26
C PRO A 468 36.37 9.59 -21.21
#